data_AF-A0A7C8YLZ7-F1
#
_entry.id   AF-A0A7C8YLZ7-F1
#
_cell.length_a   1.000
_cell.length_b   1.000
_cell.length_c   1.000
_cell.angle_alpha   90.00
_cell.angle_beta   90.00
_cell.angle_gamma   90.00
#
_symmetry.space_group_name_H-M   'P 1'
#
loop_
_entity.id
_entity.type
_entity.pdbx_description
1 polymer ?
#
loop_
_entity_poly.entity_id
_entity_poly.type
_entity_poly.pdbx_seq_one_letter_code
_entity_poly.pdbx_strand_id
1 'polypeptide(L)'
;IRYASADPIESWLNGLLCLDVANSLPNISRLPPPSECDLYYVNRDTLFSYHKDSELFLQRMMALYVASHYKNSPNDLQLMADAPAHHLFVLLGPVDESKNHLPDILCVIQVCLEGQISHKSAMRSLSDGHSPHGDQIPWKFCEQFRDTVFPSLSGARIVRIATHPSAMRLGYGSMAVELLTRYFEGQLTSISETDDEDDAQEQPVRIAEAAEQVSLLEENIKPRANLPPLLVHLRERRPEKLHYLGVSFGLTLDLFRFWRKHKFAPFYIGQIPNAVTGEHTCMVLKPLHNDDIEVDASEEWGFFTPFYRDFKQRFRRLLGSSFRSMEYKLAISVLDPRINFVESEPADLSLDGRLKSINEYISPHDMKRLQAYTDNLTDFHLILDLVPVLTHLYFQEKIPVPLSYAQASVLLCIGLQNQNVSYIEGQMKLERQQILSLFIKVMKKFHKYLYGIASKEIESTLPRLKEVVMEPHSISLEEDLENAAKQVKDDMKAKAEELLDPELLRQYAIEGDFDNALRNGGGKLPSSGLISVKSSKAKTEKHGKGGSSKNEKKRKDERGDKSNKKRKS
;
A
#
# COMPACT_ATOMS: atom_id res chain seq x y z
N ILE A 1 -37.48 13.22 -47.95
CA ILE A 1 -36.80 13.06 -49.27
C ILE A 1 -36.88 11.66 -49.84
N ARG A 2 -36.82 10.58 -49.03
CA ARG A 2 -37.00 9.19 -49.52
C ARG A 2 -38.45 8.70 -49.42
N TYR A 3 -39.12 9.02 -48.32
CA TYR A 3 -40.51 8.70 -48.02
C TYR A 3 -41.32 9.97 -47.69
N ALA A 4 -42.62 9.81 -47.49
CA ALA A 4 -43.56 10.87 -47.15
C ALA A 4 -43.33 11.40 -45.72
N SER A 5 -43.73 12.65 -45.47
CA SER A 5 -43.75 13.20 -44.11
C SER A 5 -44.74 12.43 -43.23
N ALA A 6 -44.36 12.13 -41.99
CA ALA A 6 -45.15 11.34 -41.03
C ALA A 6 -45.51 9.92 -41.53
N ASP A 7 -44.54 9.22 -42.13
CA ASP A 7 -44.67 7.80 -42.47
C ASP A 7 -44.96 6.95 -41.20
N PRO A 8 -46.03 6.15 -41.16
CA PRO A 8 -46.39 5.37 -39.99
C PRO A 8 -45.39 4.25 -39.66
N ILE A 9 -44.67 3.73 -40.66
CA ILE A 9 -43.64 2.69 -40.45
C ILE A 9 -42.41 3.30 -39.79
N GLU A 10 -42.01 4.50 -40.23
CA GLU A 10 -40.93 5.27 -39.61
C GLU A 10 -41.32 5.67 -38.17
N SER A 11 -42.56 6.10 -37.94
CA SER A 11 -43.07 6.40 -36.59
C SER A 11 -43.04 5.18 -35.66
N TRP A 12 -43.50 4.02 -36.14
CA TRP A 12 -43.45 2.76 -35.41
C TRP A 12 -42.01 2.33 -35.10
N LEU A 13 -41.10 2.42 -36.08
CA LEU A 13 -39.69 2.06 -35.92
C LEU A 13 -38.98 2.96 -34.90
N ASN A 14 -39.24 4.27 -34.92
CA ASN A 14 -38.67 5.21 -33.94
C ASN A 14 -39.23 4.99 -32.53
N GLY A 15 -40.51 4.59 -32.41
CA GLY A 15 -41.10 4.16 -31.14
C GLY A 15 -40.43 2.89 -30.60
N LEU A 16 -40.38 1.83 -31.42
CA LEU A 16 -39.79 0.53 -31.06
C LEU A 16 -38.31 0.63 -30.67
N LEU A 17 -37.52 1.42 -31.41
CA LEU A 17 -36.09 1.63 -31.12
C LEU A 17 -35.84 2.77 -30.11
N CYS A 18 -36.89 3.36 -29.54
CA CYS A 18 -36.83 4.46 -28.56
C CYS A 18 -35.93 5.64 -29.01
N LEU A 19 -36.01 6.01 -30.30
CA LEU A 19 -35.16 7.04 -30.91
C LEU A 19 -35.66 8.48 -30.68
N ASP A 20 -36.91 8.65 -30.24
CA ASP A 20 -37.48 9.96 -29.91
C ASP A 20 -37.09 10.43 -28.50
N VAL A 21 -35.87 10.94 -28.39
CA VAL A 21 -35.24 11.42 -27.15
C VAL A 21 -35.77 12.79 -26.70
N ALA A 22 -36.30 13.60 -27.64
CA ALA A 22 -36.67 14.98 -27.36
C ALA A 22 -38.02 15.10 -26.62
N ASN A 23 -38.96 14.21 -26.92
CA ASN A 23 -40.30 14.22 -26.32
C ASN A 23 -40.39 13.44 -24.99
N SER A 24 -39.36 12.65 -24.67
CA SER A 24 -39.37 11.65 -23.59
C SER A 24 -38.61 12.06 -22.32
N LEU A 25 -37.84 13.16 -22.33
CA LEU A 25 -37.20 13.71 -21.12
C LEU A 25 -38.13 14.73 -20.42
N PRO A 26 -38.69 14.42 -19.24
CA PRO A 26 -39.51 15.37 -18.49
C PRO A 26 -38.65 16.52 -17.94
N ASN A 27 -39.14 17.75 -18.04
CA ASN A 27 -38.51 18.90 -17.40
C ASN A 27 -38.74 18.87 -15.87
N ILE A 28 -37.82 18.21 -15.16
CA ILE A 28 -37.85 18.08 -13.69
C ILE A 28 -37.73 19.48 -13.05
N SER A 29 -38.84 19.99 -12.54
CA SER A 29 -38.94 21.36 -11.99
C SER A 29 -38.47 21.49 -10.53
N ARG A 30 -38.44 20.38 -9.79
CA ARG A 30 -37.86 20.28 -8.43
C ARG A 30 -37.12 18.96 -8.31
N LEU A 31 -35.87 19.06 -7.88
CA LEU A 31 -34.99 17.91 -7.65
C LEU A 31 -34.93 17.63 -6.13
N PRO A 32 -35.32 16.43 -5.66
CA PRO A 32 -35.27 16.06 -4.24
C PRO A 32 -33.82 15.91 -3.77
N PRO A 33 -33.49 16.08 -2.48
CA PRO A 33 -32.13 15.87 -2.00
C PRO A 33 -31.69 14.41 -2.26
N PRO A 34 -30.43 14.16 -2.66
CA PRO A 34 -29.97 12.80 -2.98
C PRO A 34 -30.15 11.78 -1.85
N SER A 35 -30.21 12.23 -0.59
CA SER A 35 -30.44 11.39 0.60
C SER A 35 -31.84 10.79 0.72
N GLU A 36 -32.82 11.33 -0.01
CA GLU A 36 -34.22 10.85 -0.04
C GLU A 36 -34.51 10.02 -1.31
N CYS A 37 -33.48 9.73 -2.10
CA CYS A 37 -33.61 8.96 -3.34
C CYS A 37 -33.20 7.50 -3.11
N ASP A 38 -34.12 6.57 -3.32
CA ASP A 38 -33.86 5.14 -3.29
C ASP A 38 -33.54 4.59 -4.69
N LEU A 39 -32.76 3.51 -4.71
CA LEU A 39 -32.38 2.78 -5.91
C LEU A 39 -33.27 1.53 -6.03
N TYR A 40 -33.83 1.31 -7.22
CA TYR A 40 -34.76 0.21 -7.52
C TYR A 40 -34.17 -0.69 -8.61
N TYR A 41 -34.49 -1.98 -8.55
CA TYR A 41 -34.18 -2.96 -9.59
C TYR A 41 -35.31 -2.98 -10.64
N VAL A 42 -34.97 -2.93 -11.92
CA VAL A 42 -35.96 -2.99 -13.02
C VAL A 42 -36.07 -4.42 -13.55
N ASN A 43 -37.27 -5.00 -13.52
CA ASN A 43 -37.50 -6.33 -14.08
C ASN A 43 -37.62 -6.27 -15.62
N ARG A 44 -36.64 -6.85 -16.32
CA ARG A 44 -36.53 -6.84 -17.79
C ARG A 44 -37.74 -7.42 -18.51
N ASP A 45 -38.29 -8.55 -18.04
CA ASP A 45 -39.41 -9.22 -18.71
C ASP A 45 -40.67 -8.35 -18.73
N THR A 46 -40.81 -7.50 -17.72
CA THR A 46 -41.93 -6.57 -17.54
C THR A 46 -41.69 -5.24 -18.26
N LEU A 47 -40.43 -4.83 -18.38
CA LEU A 47 -40.00 -3.67 -19.14
C LEU A 47 -40.25 -3.87 -20.64
N PHE A 48 -39.89 -5.05 -21.16
CA PHE A 48 -40.09 -5.42 -22.57
C PHE A 48 -41.45 -6.10 -22.86
N SER A 49 -42.44 -5.92 -21.97
CA SER A 49 -43.78 -6.52 -22.10
C SER A 49 -44.71 -5.79 -23.09
N TYR A 50 -44.27 -4.68 -23.69
CA TYR A 50 -45.05 -3.79 -24.54
C TYR A 50 -46.33 -3.22 -23.89
N HIS A 51 -46.31 -3.06 -22.56
CA HIS A 51 -47.34 -2.29 -21.84
C HIS A 51 -47.12 -0.78 -22.00
N LYS A 52 -48.19 0.02 -22.05
CA LYS A 52 -48.11 1.47 -22.33
C LYS A 52 -47.20 2.23 -21.36
N ASP A 53 -47.30 1.92 -20.07
CA ASP A 53 -46.48 2.59 -19.05
C ASP A 53 -45.04 2.07 -19.03
N SER A 54 -44.82 0.79 -19.37
CA SER A 54 -43.48 0.21 -19.53
C SER A 54 -42.74 0.79 -20.74
N GLU A 55 -43.44 1.01 -21.87
CA GLU A 55 -42.92 1.70 -23.05
C GLU A 55 -42.53 3.15 -22.72
N LEU A 56 -43.39 3.90 -22.02
CA LEU A 56 -43.06 5.27 -21.60
C LEU A 56 -41.86 5.30 -20.64
N PHE A 57 -41.75 4.31 -19.74
CA PHE A 57 -40.60 4.15 -18.85
C PHE A 57 -39.32 3.80 -19.62
N LEU A 58 -39.40 2.86 -20.57
CA LEU A 58 -38.29 2.45 -21.43
C LEU A 58 -37.79 3.62 -22.30
N GLN A 59 -38.69 4.41 -22.89
CA GLN A 59 -38.37 5.61 -23.66
C GLN A 59 -37.67 6.66 -22.78
N ARG A 60 -38.19 6.95 -21.58
CA ARG A 60 -37.51 7.83 -20.60
C ARG A 60 -36.10 7.33 -20.25
N MET A 61 -35.95 6.02 -20.04
CA MET A 61 -34.68 5.38 -19.67
C MET A 61 -33.66 5.43 -20.82
N MET A 62 -34.09 5.13 -22.05
CA MET A 62 -33.25 5.17 -23.25
C MET A 62 -32.86 6.61 -23.61
N ALA A 63 -33.78 7.56 -23.48
CA ALA A 63 -33.49 8.98 -23.66
C ALA A 63 -32.41 9.47 -22.69
N LEU A 64 -32.39 8.95 -21.45
CA LEU A 64 -31.33 9.23 -20.48
C LEU A 64 -29.96 8.69 -20.94
N TYR A 65 -29.90 7.44 -21.44
CA TYR A 65 -28.66 6.88 -21.99
C TYR A 65 -28.16 7.67 -23.20
N VAL A 66 -29.06 8.09 -24.10
CA VAL A 66 -28.68 8.90 -25.26
C VAL A 66 -28.17 10.28 -24.83
N ALA A 67 -28.76 10.89 -23.81
CA ALA A 67 -28.31 12.17 -23.27
C ALA A 67 -26.96 12.10 -22.54
N SER A 68 -26.60 10.96 -21.92
CA SER A 68 -25.37 10.83 -21.12
C SER A 68 -24.16 10.24 -21.86
N HIS A 69 -24.37 9.48 -22.94
CA HIS A 69 -23.31 8.76 -23.64
C HIS A 69 -22.96 9.36 -25.01
N TYR A 70 -21.65 9.59 -25.22
CA TYR A 70 -21.10 10.21 -26.44
C TYR A 70 -21.33 9.39 -27.74
N LYS A 71 -21.59 8.09 -27.62
CA LYS A 71 -21.93 7.21 -28.73
C LYS A 71 -22.84 6.08 -28.24
N ASN A 72 -23.97 5.90 -28.91
CA ASN A 72 -24.92 4.81 -28.68
C ASN A 72 -25.16 4.06 -30.00
N SER A 73 -25.61 2.81 -29.91
CA SER A 73 -26.05 1.99 -31.04
C SER A 73 -27.44 1.44 -30.73
N PRO A 74 -28.36 1.34 -31.70
CA PRO A 74 -29.65 0.66 -31.49
C PRO A 74 -29.48 -0.79 -30.97
N ASN A 75 -28.37 -1.45 -31.33
CA ASN A 75 -28.00 -2.78 -30.86
C ASN A 75 -27.78 -2.85 -29.32
N ASP A 76 -27.58 -1.71 -28.65
CA ASP A 76 -27.47 -1.65 -27.19
C ASP A 76 -28.78 -2.08 -26.51
N LEU A 77 -29.93 -1.73 -27.11
CA LEU A 77 -31.26 -2.13 -26.63
C LEU A 77 -31.46 -3.65 -26.77
N GLN A 78 -31.02 -4.21 -27.90
CA GLN A 78 -31.01 -5.66 -28.12
C GLN A 78 -30.10 -6.38 -27.11
N LEU A 79 -28.90 -5.86 -26.85
CA LEU A 79 -27.98 -6.43 -25.85
C LEU A 79 -28.59 -6.43 -24.44
N MET A 80 -29.30 -5.35 -24.07
CA MET A 80 -30.03 -5.27 -22.80
C MET A 80 -31.22 -6.23 -22.71
N ALA A 81 -31.89 -6.52 -23.83
CA ALA A 81 -33.04 -7.42 -23.87
C ALA A 81 -32.61 -8.91 -23.85
N ASP A 82 -31.54 -9.26 -24.57
CA ASP A 82 -31.10 -10.63 -24.82
C ASP A 82 -30.22 -11.18 -23.69
N ALA A 83 -29.08 -10.56 -23.40
CA ALA A 83 -28.05 -11.19 -22.56
C ALA A 83 -28.42 -11.20 -21.06
N PRO A 84 -28.61 -12.38 -20.42
CA PRO A 84 -29.25 -12.50 -19.09
C PRO A 84 -28.44 -11.89 -17.94
N ALA A 85 -27.11 -11.82 -18.07
CA ALA A 85 -26.23 -11.22 -17.06
C ALA A 85 -26.37 -9.69 -16.91
N HIS A 86 -27.15 -9.02 -17.79
CA HIS A 86 -27.43 -7.60 -17.66
C HIS A 86 -28.56 -7.30 -16.68
N HIS A 87 -28.24 -6.49 -15.67
CA HIS A 87 -29.16 -5.96 -14.68
C HIS A 87 -29.28 -4.44 -14.81
N LEU A 88 -30.47 -3.92 -14.50
CA LEU A 88 -30.83 -2.52 -14.65
C LEU A 88 -31.28 -1.97 -13.30
N PHE A 89 -30.64 -0.87 -12.88
CA PHE A 89 -30.96 -0.18 -11.64
C PHE A 89 -31.32 1.27 -11.93
N VAL A 90 -32.35 1.79 -11.26
CA VAL A 90 -32.86 3.15 -11.46
C VAL A 90 -32.98 3.87 -10.13
N LEU A 91 -32.39 5.07 -10.06
CA LEU A 91 -32.53 5.98 -8.92
C LEU A 91 -33.76 6.85 -9.17
N LEU A 92 -34.73 6.75 -8.26
CA LEU A 92 -35.98 7.49 -8.34
C LEU A 92 -36.03 8.52 -7.19
N GLY A 93 -36.81 9.59 -7.39
CA GLY A 93 -37.20 10.45 -6.29
C GLY A 93 -38.18 9.75 -5.34
N PRO A 94 -38.45 10.31 -4.15
CA PRO A 94 -39.47 9.77 -3.25
C PRO A 94 -40.83 9.72 -3.97
N VAL A 95 -41.44 8.54 -3.99
CA VAL A 95 -42.67 8.27 -4.74
C VAL A 95 -43.88 8.56 -3.85
N ASP A 96 -44.69 9.56 -4.22
CA ASP A 96 -45.99 9.78 -3.62
C ASP A 96 -46.96 8.67 -4.07
N GLU A 97 -47.11 7.59 -3.32
CA GLU A 97 -48.05 6.47 -3.64
C GLU A 97 -49.49 6.94 -3.92
N SER A 98 -49.89 8.08 -3.33
CA SER A 98 -51.18 8.73 -3.57
C SER A 98 -51.38 9.29 -4.98
N LYS A 99 -50.30 9.50 -5.74
CA LYS A 99 -50.31 9.99 -7.12
C LYS A 99 -49.92 8.83 -8.03
N ASN A 100 -50.91 8.26 -8.72
CA ASN A 100 -50.71 7.21 -9.72
C ASN A 100 -50.05 7.78 -11.00
N HIS A 101 -48.81 8.25 -10.88
CA HIS A 101 -47.98 8.83 -11.92
C HIS A 101 -46.64 8.10 -11.97
N LEU A 102 -46.11 7.90 -13.18
CA LEU A 102 -44.82 7.26 -13.37
C LEU A 102 -43.71 8.11 -12.72
N PRO A 103 -42.87 7.56 -11.81
CA PRO A 103 -41.82 8.33 -11.16
C PRO A 103 -40.77 8.82 -12.18
N ASP A 104 -40.19 9.99 -11.90
CA ASP A 104 -39.13 10.55 -12.75
C ASP A 104 -37.78 9.87 -12.47
N ILE A 105 -37.11 9.48 -13.55
CA ILE A 105 -35.84 8.74 -13.50
C ILE A 105 -34.68 9.74 -13.37
N LEU A 106 -34.02 9.75 -12.22
CA LEU A 106 -32.91 10.68 -11.92
C LEU A 106 -31.57 10.14 -12.40
N CYS A 107 -31.36 8.83 -12.26
CA CYS A 107 -30.16 8.12 -12.71
C CYS A 107 -30.51 6.68 -13.10
N VAL A 108 -29.83 6.14 -14.11
CA VAL A 108 -29.90 4.73 -14.53
C VAL A 108 -28.49 4.15 -14.50
N ILE A 109 -28.34 2.94 -13.96
CA ILE A 109 -27.11 2.15 -13.99
C ILE A 109 -27.39 0.82 -14.70
N GLN A 110 -26.59 0.53 -15.74
CA GLN A 110 -26.53 -0.78 -16.36
C GLN A 110 -25.34 -1.56 -15.77
N VAL A 111 -25.62 -2.73 -15.22
CA VAL A 111 -24.62 -3.65 -14.69
C VAL A 111 -24.61 -4.91 -15.55
N CYS A 112 -23.45 -5.54 -15.71
CA CYS A 112 -23.29 -6.88 -16.24
C CYS A 112 -22.56 -7.72 -15.19
N LEU A 113 -23.09 -8.87 -14.79
CA LEU A 113 -22.33 -9.84 -14.01
C LEU A 113 -21.23 -10.43 -14.91
N GLU A 114 -20.02 -10.57 -14.38
CA GLU A 114 -18.85 -11.13 -15.10
C GLU A 114 -18.05 -12.05 -14.17
N GLY A 115 -17.40 -13.08 -14.73
CA GLY A 115 -16.52 -13.98 -13.98
C GLY A 115 -17.08 -15.37 -13.76
N GLN A 116 -16.70 -16.03 -12.65
CA GLN A 116 -16.89 -17.48 -12.43
C GLN A 116 -16.34 -18.36 -13.56
N ILE A 117 -15.31 -17.88 -14.27
CA ILE A 117 -14.74 -18.53 -15.44
C ILE A 117 -13.85 -19.69 -14.98
N SER A 118 -14.15 -20.90 -15.46
CA SER A 118 -13.34 -22.08 -15.11
C SER A 118 -11.86 -21.90 -15.44
N HIS A 119 -10.98 -22.30 -14.53
CA HIS A 119 -9.52 -22.23 -14.68
C HIS A 119 -9.00 -22.87 -16.00
N LYS A 120 -9.67 -23.92 -16.49
CA LYS A 120 -9.36 -24.56 -17.78
C LYS A 120 -9.61 -23.62 -18.97
N SER A 121 -10.65 -22.79 -18.91
CA SER A 121 -10.95 -21.77 -19.92
C SER A 121 -9.96 -20.61 -19.84
N ALA A 122 -9.63 -20.15 -18.63
CA ALA A 122 -8.62 -19.12 -18.40
C ALA A 122 -7.25 -19.50 -19.00
N MET A 123 -6.77 -20.73 -18.73
CA MET A 123 -5.51 -21.21 -19.32
C MET A 123 -5.55 -21.34 -20.85
N ARG A 124 -6.69 -21.75 -21.45
CA ARG A 124 -6.84 -21.82 -22.91
C ARG A 124 -6.79 -20.45 -23.57
N SER A 125 -7.49 -19.46 -23.01
CA SER A 125 -7.39 -18.08 -23.52
C SER A 125 -5.95 -17.55 -23.47
N LEU A 126 -5.20 -17.93 -22.42
CA LEU A 126 -3.80 -17.55 -22.25
C LEU A 126 -2.84 -18.27 -23.22
N SER A 127 -3.10 -19.54 -23.59
CA SER A 127 -2.31 -20.28 -24.58
C SER A 127 -2.62 -19.85 -26.01
N ASP A 128 -3.90 -19.63 -26.30
CA ASP A 128 -4.40 -19.43 -27.66
C ASP A 128 -4.32 -17.94 -28.06
N GLY A 129 -4.09 -17.04 -27.08
CA GLY A 129 -4.00 -15.60 -27.27
C GLY A 129 -5.33 -14.95 -27.66
N HIS A 130 -6.45 -15.67 -27.54
CA HIS A 130 -7.77 -15.23 -27.91
C HIS A 130 -8.65 -15.03 -26.66
N SER A 131 -9.17 -13.82 -26.48
CA SER A 131 -10.18 -13.52 -25.46
C SER A 131 -11.58 -13.68 -26.06
N PRO A 132 -12.43 -14.55 -25.50
CA PRO A 132 -13.84 -14.63 -25.88
C PRO A 132 -14.57 -13.28 -25.75
N HIS A 133 -15.66 -13.15 -26.51
CA HIS A 133 -16.60 -12.04 -26.33
C HIS A 133 -17.39 -12.25 -25.04
N GLY A 134 -17.58 -11.19 -24.25
CA GLY A 134 -18.17 -11.28 -22.91
C GLY A 134 -17.28 -10.58 -21.87
N ASP A 135 -16.97 -11.31 -20.80
CA ASP A 135 -16.32 -10.89 -19.54
C ASP A 135 -15.08 -10.00 -19.69
N GLN A 136 -15.28 -8.70 -19.90
CA GLN A 136 -14.19 -7.82 -20.33
C GLN A 136 -13.12 -7.66 -19.25
N ILE A 137 -13.53 -7.58 -17.98
CA ILE A 137 -12.61 -7.37 -16.87
C ILE A 137 -11.79 -8.64 -16.59
N PRO A 138 -12.38 -9.84 -16.38
CA PRO A 138 -11.64 -11.10 -16.26
C PRO A 138 -10.61 -11.35 -17.37
N TRP A 139 -11.01 -11.20 -18.64
CA TRP A 139 -10.09 -11.45 -19.76
C TRP A 139 -8.94 -10.44 -19.81
N LYS A 140 -9.21 -9.14 -19.58
CA LYS A 140 -8.16 -8.11 -19.55
C LYS A 140 -7.24 -8.25 -18.33
N PHE A 141 -7.76 -8.66 -17.19
CA PHE A 141 -6.95 -8.92 -16.00
C PHE A 141 -6.00 -10.10 -16.22
N CYS A 142 -6.50 -11.20 -16.78
CA CYS A 142 -5.71 -12.37 -17.18
C CYS A 142 -4.63 -12.01 -18.21
N GLU A 143 -4.96 -11.21 -19.23
CA GLU A 143 -4.00 -10.74 -20.24
C GLU A 143 -2.87 -9.90 -19.62
N GLN A 144 -3.20 -8.96 -18.73
CA GLN A 144 -2.24 -8.01 -18.16
C GLN A 144 -1.36 -8.62 -17.06
N PHE A 145 -1.92 -9.41 -16.16
CA PHE A 145 -1.20 -9.96 -15.00
C PHE A 145 -0.77 -11.41 -15.18
N ARG A 146 -1.25 -12.10 -16.22
CA ARG A 146 -1.06 -13.55 -16.44
C ARG A 146 -1.57 -14.42 -15.28
N ASP A 147 -2.52 -13.88 -14.53
CA ASP A 147 -3.19 -14.57 -13.44
C ASP A 147 -4.39 -15.40 -13.94
N THR A 148 -4.51 -16.61 -13.42
CA THR A 148 -5.58 -17.56 -13.71
C THR A 148 -6.59 -17.70 -12.57
N VAL A 149 -6.32 -17.10 -11.40
CA VAL A 149 -7.20 -17.12 -10.23
C VAL A 149 -8.29 -16.06 -10.36
N PHE A 150 -7.94 -14.80 -10.66
CA PHE A 150 -8.90 -13.69 -10.77
C PHE A 150 -10.11 -13.99 -11.68
N PRO A 151 -10.00 -14.63 -12.86
CA PRO A 151 -11.16 -14.95 -13.68
C PRO A 151 -12.18 -15.92 -13.05
N SER A 152 -11.77 -16.70 -12.04
CA SER A 152 -12.68 -17.58 -11.29
C SER A 152 -13.49 -16.82 -10.22
N LEU A 153 -13.09 -15.59 -9.86
CA LEU A 153 -13.89 -14.73 -8.99
C LEU A 153 -15.17 -14.28 -9.72
N SER A 154 -16.25 -14.13 -8.96
CA SER A 154 -17.48 -13.47 -9.42
C SER A 154 -17.36 -11.96 -9.19
N GLY A 155 -17.77 -11.13 -10.15
CA GLY A 155 -17.86 -9.68 -9.98
C GLY A 155 -18.90 -9.07 -10.91
N ALA A 156 -19.00 -7.75 -10.92
CA ALA A 156 -19.88 -7.07 -11.84
C ALA A 156 -19.26 -5.82 -12.46
N ARG A 157 -19.47 -5.65 -13.77
CA ARG A 157 -19.07 -4.47 -14.52
C ARG A 157 -20.24 -3.49 -14.63
N ILE A 158 -20.05 -2.28 -14.13
CA ILE A 158 -20.91 -1.14 -14.50
C ILE A 158 -20.59 -0.82 -15.97
N VAL A 159 -21.55 -1.08 -16.85
CA VAL A 159 -21.42 -0.88 -18.29
C VAL A 159 -21.78 0.56 -18.65
N ARG A 160 -22.83 1.11 -18.03
CA ARG A 160 -23.32 2.47 -18.24
C ARG A 160 -23.82 3.08 -16.94
N ILE A 161 -23.60 4.37 -16.78
CA ILE A 161 -24.24 5.21 -15.78
C ILE A 161 -24.72 6.48 -16.48
N ALA A 162 -26.02 6.73 -16.40
CA ALA A 162 -26.69 7.87 -17.00
C ALA A 162 -27.34 8.70 -15.90
N THR A 163 -27.03 9.99 -15.82
CA THR A 163 -27.70 10.94 -14.91
C THR A 163 -28.46 11.96 -15.73
N HIS A 164 -29.64 12.38 -15.26
CA HIS A 164 -30.41 13.42 -15.93
C HIS A 164 -29.57 14.70 -16.13
N PRO A 165 -29.59 15.37 -17.30
CA PRO A 165 -28.77 16.56 -17.55
C PRO A 165 -28.94 17.66 -16.49
N SER A 166 -30.18 17.95 -16.07
CA SER A 166 -30.49 18.90 -15.00
C SER A 166 -30.03 18.46 -13.61
N ALA A 167 -29.71 17.16 -13.44
CA ALA A 167 -29.26 16.54 -12.19
C ALA A 167 -27.73 16.34 -12.14
N MET A 168 -27.01 16.67 -13.23
CA MET A 168 -25.56 16.59 -13.28
C MET A 168 -24.91 17.47 -12.20
N ARG A 169 -23.78 17.00 -11.64
CA ARG A 169 -23.00 17.67 -10.56
C ARG A 169 -23.72 17.83 -9.20
N LEU A 170 -24.99 17.46 -9.07
CA LEU A 170 -25.72 17.47 -7.79
C LEU A 170 -25.53 16.19 -6.93
N GLY A 171 -24.87 15.17 -7.48
CA GLY A 171 -24.43 14.00 -6.70
C GLY A 171 -25.28 12.74 -6.84
N TYR A 172 -26.40 12.73 -7.58
CA TYR A 172 -27.26 11.54 -7.75
C TYR A 172 -26.50 10.32 -8.28
N GLY A 173 -25.63 10.48 -9.29
CA GLY A 173 -24.78 9.38 -9.77
C GLY A 173 -23.78 8.88 -8.71
N SER A 174 -23.39 9.72 -7.74
CA SER A 174 -22.59 9.26 -6.59
C SER A 174 -23.43 8.44 -5.62
N MET A 175 -24.65 8.89 -5.30
CA MET A 175 -25.56 8.15 -4.43
C MET A 175 -25.92 6.79 -5.04
N ALA A 176 -26.21 6.74 -6.34
CA ALA A 176 -26.56 5.50 -7.03
C ALA A 176 -25.41 4.47 -7.01
N VAL A 177 -24.15 4.88 -7.18
CA VAL A 177 -22.97 3.98 -7.05
C VAL A 177 -22.74 3.55 -5.59
N GLU A 178 -23.00 4.43 -4.63
CA GLU A 178 -22.87 4.12 -3.21
C GLU A 178 -23.92 3.11 -2.76
N LEU A 179 -25.21 3.34 -3.04
CA LEU A 179 -26.31 2.41 -2.77
C LEU A 179 -26.11 1.06 -3.47
N LEU A 180 -25.65 1.06 -4.71
CA LEU A 180 -25.30 -0.16 -5.45
C LEU A 180 -24.14 -0.92 -4.81
N THR A 181 -23.12 -0.22 -4.29
CA THR A 181 -22.05 -0.88 -3.51
C THR A 181 -22.65 -1.54 -2.27
N ARG A 182 -23.42 -0.80 -1.46
CA ARG A 182 -24.02 -1.32 -0.22
C ARG A 182 -24.99 -2.49 -0.45
N TYR A 183 -25.66 -2.51 -1.61
CA TYR A 183 -26.50 -3.64 -2.04
C TYR A 183 -25.66 -4.91 -2.24
N PHE A 184 -24.58 -4.85 -3.04
CA PHE A 184 -23.73 -6.01 -3.28
C PHE A 184 -22.84 -6.40 -2.08
N GLU A 185 -22.59 -5.48 -1.16
CA GLU A 185 -21.98 -5.76 0.17
C GLU A 185 -22.99 -6.32 1.20
N GLY A 186 -24.25 -6.58 0.80
CA GLY A 186 -25.28 -7.18 1.67
C GLY A 186 -25.85 -6.28 2.78
N GLN A 187 -25.42 -5.02 2.87
CA GLN A 187 -25.77 -4.10 3.96
C GLN A 187 -27.22 -3.58 3.93
N LEU A 188 -27.94 -3.77 2.82
CA LEU A 188 -29.31 -3.26 2.62
C LEU A 188 -30.40 -4.32 2.84
N THR A 189 -30.08 -5.60 2.77
CA THR A 189 -31.00 -6.71 3.04
C THR A 189 -31.08 -6.96 4.55
N SER A 190 -32.29 -7.04 5.09
CA SER A 190 -32.47 -7.34 6.52
C SER A 190 -31.99 -8.77 6.81
N ILE A 191 -31.01 -8.90 7.70
CA ILE A 191 -30.51 -10.18 8.20
C ILE A 191 -31.62 -10.80 9.07
N SER A 192 -32.51 -11.54 8.41
CA SER A 192 -33.45 -12.45 9.05
C SER A 192 -32.84 -13.85 9.01
N GLU A 193 -32.60 -14.40 10.20
CA GLU A 193 -31.86 -15.64 10.45
C GLU A 193 -32.49 -16.84 9.74
N THR A 194 -31.74 -17.44 8.79
CA THR A 194 -31.36 -18.86 8.80
C THR A 194 -30.45 -19.16 7.60
N ASP A 195 -29.29 -19.75 7.85
CA ASP A 195 -28.53 -20.50 6.85
C ASP A 195 -29.17 -21.89 6.65
N ASP A 196 -30.46 -21.92 6.36
CA ASP A 196 -31.14 -23.16 6.01
C ASP A 196 -30.83 -23.46 4.54
N GLU A 197 -30.24 -24.63 4.29
CA GLU A 197 -30.10 -25.26 2.97
C GLU A 197 -31.46 -25.70 2.38
N ASP A 198 -32.57 -25.10 2.84
CA ASP A 198 -33.87 -25.25 2.22
C ASP A 198 -33.90 -24.39 0.96
N ASP A 199 -33.52 -25.08 -0.11
CA ASP A 199 -33.85 -24.85 -1.50
C ASP A 199 -35.39 -24.75 -1.63
N ALA A 200 -35.94 -23.61 -1.18
CA ALA A 200 -37.23 -23.11 -1.58
C ALA A 200 -37.13 -22.76 -3.06
N GLN A 201 -37.16 -23.82 -3.86
CA GLN A 201 -37.45 -23.80 -5.28
C GLN A 201 -38.80 -23.09 -5.43
N GLU A 202 -38.76 -21.76 -5.57
CA GLU A 202 -39.61 -21.11 -6.55
C GLU A 202 -39.38 -21.88 -7.84
N GLN A 203 -40.27 -22.86 -8.07
CA GLN A 203 -40.27 -23.63 -9.29
C GLN A 203 -40.20 -22.59 -10.41
N PRO A 204 -39.22 -22.65 -11.32
CA PRO A 204 -39.33 -21.87 -12.53
C PRO A 204 -40.63 -22.35 -13.16
N VAL A 205 -41.66 -21.49 -13.09
CA VAL A 205 -42.98 -21.75 -13.67
C VAL A 205 -42.70 -22.29 -15.06
N ARG A 206 -43.29 -23.45 -15.41
CA ARG A 206 -42.91 -24.28 -16.56
C ARG A 206 -43.06 -23.54 -17.91
N ILE A 207 -42.13 -22.62 -18.17
CA ILE A 207 -42.08 -21.74 -19.35
C ILE A 207 -41.60 -22.57 -20.56
N ALA A 208 -40.76 -23.59 -20.32
CA ALA A 208 -40.36 -24.55 -21.35
C ALA A 208 -41.54 -25.37 -21.89
N GLU A 209 -42.42 -25.90 -21.02
CA GLU A 209 -43.58 -26.71 -21.47
C GLU A 209 -44.61 -25.89 -22.27
N ALA A 210 -44.66 -24.56 -22.07
CA ALA A 210 -45.47 -23.66 -22.88
C ALA A 210 -44.78 -23.25 -24.20
N ALA A 211 -43.44 -23.19 -24.23
CA ALA A 211 -42.65 -22.86 -25.41
C ALA A 211 -42.58 -24.03 -26.42
N GLU A 212 -42.55 -25.28 -25.96
CA GLU A 212 -42.52 -26.46 -26.85
C GLU A 212 -43.83 -26.68 -27.63
N GLN A 213 -44.95 -26.07 -27.23
CA GLN A 213 -46.24 -26.21 -27.92
C GLN A 213 -46.53 -25.12 -28.97
N VAL A 214 -45.69 -24.08 -29.10
CA VAL A 214 -45.89 -23.01 -30.09
C VAL A 214 -44.83 -23.10 -31.17
N SER A 215 -45.24 -23.49 -32.37
CA SER A 215 -44.38 -23.48 -33.55
C SER A 215 -43.94 -22.03 -33.85
N LEU A 216 -42.66 -21.82 -34.20
CA LEU A 216 -42.03 -20.51 -34.48
C LEU A 216 -42.73 -19.65 -35.56
N LEU A 217 -43.73 -20.20 -36.26
CA LEU A 217 -44.53 -19.52 -37.29
C LEU A 217 -45.87 -18.99 -36.77
N GLU A 218 -46.24 -19.27 -35.51
CA GLU A 218 -47.53 -18.91 -34.90
C GLU A 218 -47.38 -18.15 -33.56
N GLU A 219 -46.32 -17.35 -33.40
CA GLU A 219 -46.17 -16.46 -32.23
C GLU A 219 -47.24 -15.36 -32.21
N ASN A 220 -48.31 -15.61 -31.45
CA ASN A 220 -49.37 -14.65 -31.21
C ASN A 220 -48.97 -13.75 -30.02
N ILE A 221 -48.40 -12.58 -30.32
CA ILE A 221 -47.90 -11.61 -29.34
C ILE A 221 -49.07 -11.09 -28.47
N LYS A 222 -49.29 -11.74 -27.33
CA LYS A 222 -50.24 -11.31 -26.29
C LYS A 222 -49.47 -10.96 -25.02
N PRO A 223 -49.84 -9.88 -24.31
CA PRO A 223 -49.23 -9.55 -23.03
C PRO A 223 -49.43 -10.69 -22.04
N ARG A 224 -48.36 -11.08 -21.34
CA ARG A 224 -48.37 -12.21 -20.39
C ARG A 224 -49.25 -11.88 -19.17
N ALA A 225 -50.09 -12.83 -18.75
CA ALA A 225 -51.19 -12.54 -17.82
C ALA A 225 -50.78 -12.30 -16.35
N ASN A 226 -49.63 -12.83 -15.91
CA ASN A 226 -49.08 -12.63 -14.58
C ASN A 226 -47.64 -12.12 -14.72
N LEU A 227 -47.48 -10.80 -14.82
CA LEU A 227 -46.17 -10.15 -14.87
C LEU A 227 -45.77 -9.70 -13.45
N PRO A 228 -44.51 -9.92 -13.01
CA PRO A 228 -44.01 -9.34 -11.76
C PRO A 228 -44.01 -7.78 -11.81
N PRO A 229 -43.82 -7.09 -10.68
CA PRO A 229 -43.73 -5.63 -10.67
C PRO A 229 -42.53 -5.13 -11.49
N LEU A 230 -42.71 -4.00 -12.20
CA LEU A 230 -41.66 -3.37 -13.01
C LEU A 230 -40.46 -2.91 -12.19
N LEU A 231 -40.74 -2.40 -10.98
CA LEU A 231 -39.77 -1.90 -10.04
C LEU A 231 -39.83 -2.76 -8.77
N VAL A 232 -38.68 -3.28 -8.36
CA VAL A 232 -38.50 -4.05 -7.11
C VAL A 232 -37.57 -3.26 -6.21
N HIS A 233 -37.90 -3.14 -4.91
CA HIS A 233 -37.03 -2.42 -3.99
C HIS A 233 -35.80 -3.29 -3.67
N LEU A 234 -34.61 -2.68 -3.61
CA LEU A 234 -33.36 -3.40 -3.28
C LEU A 234 -33.29 -4.04 -1.88
N ARG A 235 -34.31 -3.87 -1.04
CA ARG A 235 -34.43 -4.53 0.26
C ARG A 235 -35.17 -5.88 0.17
N GLU A 236 -35.96 -6.06 -0.89
CA GLU A 236 -36.79 -7.24 -1.17
C GLU A 236 -36.03 -8.28 -2.01
N ARG A 237 -35.09 -7.83 -2.85
CA ARG A 237 -34.23 -8.68 -3.68
C ARG A 237 -32.94 -9.03 -2.92
N ARG A 238 -32.60 -10.32 -2.85
CA ARG A 238 -31.28 -10.77 -2.37
C ARG A 238 -30.20 -10.49 -3.43
N PRO A 239 -29.04 -9.90 -3.06
CA PRO A 239 -27.93 -9.68 -4.00
C PRO A 239 -27.21 -10.98 -4.36
N GLU A 240 -26.66 -11.01 -5.57
CA GLU A 240 -25.67 -12.01 -5.98
C GLU A 240 -24.36 -11.81 -5.20
N LYS A 241 -23.70 -12.91 -4.78
CA LYS A 241 -22.39 -12.83 -4.10
C LYS A 241 -21.30 -12.39 -5.09
N LEU A 242 -20.72 -11.20 -4.87
CA LEU A 242 -19.70 -10.59 -5.73
C LEU A 242 -18.43 -10.23 -4.93
N HIS A 243 -17.28 -10.39 -5.56
CA HIS A 243 -15.96 -10.07 -4.98
C HIS A 243 -15.44 -8.71 -5.43
N TYR A 244 -15.92 -8.18 -6.56
CA TYR A 244 -15.52 -6.88 -7.09
C TYR A 244 -16.61 -6.20 -7.91
N LEU A 245 -16.56 -4.86 -7.91
CA LEU A 245 -17.20 -4.01 -8.91
C LEU A 245 -16.13 -3.43 -9.83
N GLY A 246 -16.42 -3.29 -11.12
CA GLY A 246 -15.49 -2.67 -12.06
C GLY A 246 -16.18 -1.82 -13.12
N VAL A 247 -15.42 -0.99 -13.81
CA VAL A 247 -15.92 -0.07 -14.83
C VAL A 247 -14.91 0.03 -15.96
N SER A 248 -15.41 0.11 -17.21
CA SER A 248 -14.62 0.40 -18.40
C SER A 248 -15.14 1.68 -19.06
N PHE A 249 -14.29 2.69 -19.22
CA PHE A 249 -14.70 4.01 -19.73
C PHE A 249 -13.57 4.73 -20.48
N GLY A 250 -13.91 5.76 -21.27
CA GLY A 250 -12.92 6.65 -21.90
C GLY A 250 -12.29 7.58 -20.88
N LEU A 251 -10.95 7.58 -20.80
CA LEU A 251 -10.21 8.24 -19.72
C LEU A 251 -10.25 9.76 -19.82
N THR A 252 -11.19 10.37 -19.08
CA THR A 252 -11.27 11.81 -18.85
C THR A 252 -11.02 12.15 -17.38
N LEU A 253 -10.59 13.39 -17.12
CA LEU A 253 -10.28 13.86 -15.76
C LEU A 253 -11.51 13.81 -14.84
N ASP A 254 -12.68 14.18 -15.34
CA ASP A 254 -13.92 14.26 -14.55
C ASP A 254 -14.46 12.86 -14.22
N LEU A 255 -14.49 11.92 -15.18
CA LEU A 255 -14.89 10.54 -14.92
C LEU A 255 -13.88 9.82 -14.01
N PHE A 256 -12.58 10.02 -14.21
CA PHE A 256 -11.57 9.40 -13.35
C PHE A 256 -11.69 9.89 -11.90
N ARG A 257 -11.91 11.20 -11.69
CA ARG A 257 -12.16 11.76 -10.35
C ARG A 257 -13.44 11.25 -9.72
N PHE A 258 -14.50 11.08 -10.50
CA PHE A 258 -15.76 10.49 -10.04
C PHE A 258 -15.53 9.08 -9.50
N TRP A 259 -14.93 8.17 -10.29
CA TRP A 259 -14.68 6.80 -9.86
C TRP A 259 -13.69 6.71 -8.69
N ARG A 260 -12.63 7.52 -8.70
CA ARG A 260 -11.67 7.61 -7.60
C ARG A 260 -12.33 8.02 -6.28
N LYS A 261 -13.30 8.96 -6.30
CA LYS A 261 -14.06 9.36 -5.09
C LYS A 261 -14.80 8.17 -4.46
N HIS A 262 -15.23 7.19 -5.25
CA HIS A 262 -16.00 6.01 -4.83
C HIS A 262 -15.14 4.80 -4.42
N LYS A 263 -13.83 5.01 -4.21
CA LYS A 263 -12.84 3.95 -3.98
C LYS A 263 -12.79 2.94 -5.13
N PHE A 264 -12.68 3.41 -6.36
CA PHE A 264 -12.24 2.59 -7.50
C PHE A 264 -10.78 2.95 -7.85
N ALA A 265 -9.95 1.93 -8.09
CA ALA A 265 -8.56 2.08 -8.48
C ALA A 265 -8.29 1.47 -9.87
N PRO A 266 -7.46 2.10 -10.70
CA PRO A 266 -7.14 1.61 -12.04
C PRO A 266 -6.24 0.38 -12.02
N PHE A 267 -6.54 -0.60 -12.87
CA PHE A 267 -5.65 -1.74 -13.17
C PHE A 267 -5.13 -1.74 -14.62
N TYR A 268 -5.82 -1.03 -15.53
CA TYR A 268 -5.47 -0.99 -16.94
C TYR A 268 -5.81 0.35 -17.59
N ILE A 269 -4.91 0.83 -18.45
CA ILE A 269 -5.14 1.95 -19.38
C ILE A 269 -4.59 1.52 -20.74
N GLY A 270 -5.44 1.56 -21.77
CA GLY A 270 -5.07 1.24 -23.14
C GLY A 270 -4.07 2.22 -23.72
N GLN A 271 -2.95 1.73 -24.25
CA GLN A 271 -1.89 2.59 -24.79
C GLN A 271 -2.29 3.31 -26.08
N ILE A 272 -3.17 2.70 -26.87
CA ILE A 272 -3.69 3.25 -28.13
C ILE A 272 -5.01 4.00 -27.80
N PRO A 273 -5.13 5.30 -28.10
CA PRO A 273 -6.40 6.01 -27.96
C PRO A 273 -7.41 5.51 -28.99
N ASN A 274 -8.69 5.51 -28.64
CA ASN A 274 -9.77 5.13 -29.54
C ASN A 274 -9.86 6.14 -30.70
N ALA A 275 -9.87 5.66 -31.95
CA ALA A 275 -9.93 6.51 -33.14
C ALA A 275 -11.17 7.42 -33.21
N VAL A 276 -12.26 7.08 -32.50
CA VAL A 276 -13.51 7.86 -32.50
C VAL A 276 -13.50 9.01 -31.49
N THR A 277 -12.97 8.79 -30.28
CA THR A 277 -13.01 9.78 -29.18
C THR A 277 -11.66 10.46 -28.92
N GLY A 278 -10.56 9.87 -29.39
CA GLY A 278 -9.20 10.29 -29.02
C GLY A 278 -8.79 9.91 -27.59
N GLU A 279 -9.67 9.22 -26.85
CA GLU A 279 -9.46 8.88 -25.44
C GLU A 279 -8.86 7.48 -25.27
N HIS A 280 -8.05 7.30 -24.24
CA HIS A 280 -7.56 5.98 -23.83
C HIS A 280 -8.65 5.23 -23.06
N THR A 281 -8.90 3.96 -23.36
CA THR A 281 -9.79 3.13 -22.53
C THR A 281 -9.14 2.90 -21.16
N CYS A 282 -9.84 3.21 -20.07
CA CYS A 282 -9.41 2.90 -18.70
C CYS A 282 -10.36 1.87 -18.09
N MET A 283 -9.78 0.90 -17.38
CA MET A 283 -10.52 -0.04 -16.55
C MET A 283 -10.10 0.13 -15.08
N VAL A 284 -11.10 0.33 -14.24
CA VAL A 284 -10.97 0.51 -12.79
C VAL A 284 -11.74 -0.59 -12.07
N LEU A 285 -11.26 -0.95 -10.89
CA LEU A 285 -11.82 -1.99 -10.04
C LEU A 285 -11.93 -1.48 -8.60
N LYS A 286 -12.97 -1.94 -7.91
CA LYS A 286 -13.22 -1.78 -6.49
C LYS A 286 -13.43 -3.19 -5.92
N PRO A 287 -12.57 -3.69 -5.02
CA PRO A 287 -12.87 -4.91 -4.28
C PRO A 287 -14.10 -4.66 -3.40
N LEU A 288 -14.96 -5.66 -3.29
CA LEU A 288 -16.04 -5.67 -2.30
C LEU A 288 -15.58 -6.45 -1.06
N HIS A 289 -16.17 -6.15 0.09
CA HIS A 289 -15.99 -6.98 1.28
C HIS A 289 -16.84 -8.23 1.15
N ASN A 290 -16.21 -9.40 1.25
CA ASN A 290 -16.84 -10.71 1.24
C ASN A 290 -16.00 -11.65 2.12
N ASP A 291 -16.65 -12.60 2.81
CA ASP A 291 -16.00 -13.50 3.76
C ASP A 291 -15.12 -14.57 3.08
N ASP A 292 -15.34 -14.81 1.77
CA ASP A 292 -14.63 -15.82 0.97
C ASP A 292 -13.13 -15.51 0.73
N ILE A 293 -12.65 -14.31 1.07
CA ILE A 293 -11.25 -13.90 0.86
C ILE A 293 -10.66 -13.40 2.18
N GLU A 294 -9.65 -14.11 2.71
CA GLU A 294 -8.82 -13.62 3.81
C GLU A 294 -8.08 -12.34 3.35
N VAL A 295 -8.48 -11.20 3.94
CA VAL A 295 -7.88 -9.89 3.68
C VAL A 295 -7.35 -9.31 4.98
N ASP A 296 -6.07 -8.90 4.97
CA ASP A 296 -5.51 -8.07 6.03
C ASP A 296 -6.28 -6.74 6.10
N ALA A 297 -7.04 -6.54 7.19
CA ALA A 297 -7.92 -5.38 7.38
C ALA A 297 -7.18 -4.01 7.39
N SER A 298 -5.85 -4.01 7.33
CA SER A 298 -4.98 -2.83 7.16
C SER A 298 -4.81 -2.37 5.71
N GLU A 299 -5.08 -3.21 4.71
CA GLU A 299 -4.91 -2.84 3.30
C GLU A 299 -6.20 -2.26 2.68
N GLU A 300 -6.18 -0.96 2.33
CA GLU A 300 -7.32 -0.22 1.74
C GLU A 300 -7.93 -0.88 0.49
N TRP A 301 -7.17 -1.72 -0.21
CA TRP A 301 -7.55 -2.38 -1.47
C TRP A 301 -7.54 -3.92 -1.39
N GLY A 302 -7.34 -4.50 -0.19
CA GLY A 302 -7.30 -5.95 0.04
C GLY A 302 -6.53 -6.75 -1.02
N PHE A 303 -7.16 -7.80 -1.56
CA PHE A 303 -6.54 -8.65 -2.60
C PHE A 303 -6.08 -7.88 -3.86
N PHE A 304 -6.59 -6.68 -4.12
CA PHE A 304 -6.23 -5.87 -5.28
C PHE A 304 -4.95 -5.03 -5.07
N THR A 305 -4.47 -4.84 -3.83
CA THR A 305 -3.25 -4.07 -3.52
C THR A 305 -2.00 -4.47 -4.34
N PRO A 306 -1.59 -5.76 -4.46
CA PRO A 306 -0.40 -6.13 -5.23
C PRO A 306 -0.53 -5.77 -6.72
N PHE A 307 -1.70 -5.98 -7.30
CA PHE A 307 -1.99 -5.65 -8.70
C PHE A 307 -1.99 -4.14 -8.94
N TYR A 308 -2.54 -3.35 -8.02
CA TYR A 308 -2.49 -1.90 -8.07
C TYR A 308 -1.06 -1.34 -7.94
N ARG A 309 -0.21 -1.98 -7.10
CA ARG A 309 1.20 -1.65 -6.95
C ARG A 309 1.99 -1.89 -8.25
N ASP A 310 1.75 -3.03 -8.92
CA ASP A 310 2.34 -3.32 -10.24
C ASP A 310 1.79 -2.38 -11.33
N PHE A 311 0.48 -2.11 -11.38
CA PHE A 311 -0.09 -1.10 -12.27
C PHE A 311 0.61 0.26 -12.13
N LYS A 312 0.76 0.78 -10.90
CA LYS A 312 1.48 2.04 -10.65
C LYS A 312 2.94 1.97 -11.13
N GLN A 313 3.60 0.81 -11.02
CA GLN A 313 4.94 0.61 -11.57
C GLN A 313 4.99 0.64 -13.11
N ARG A 314 4.06 -0.05 -13.78
CA ARG A 314 3.95 -0.04 -15.24
C ARG A 314 3.58 1.35 -15.77
N PHE A 315 2.59 2.01 -15.16
CA PHE A 315 2.12 3.34 -15.56
C PHE A 315 3.24 4.38 -15.48
N ARG A 316 4.03 4.41 -14.39
CA ARG A 316 5.24 5.28 -14.28
C ARG A 316 6.22 5.11 -15.44
N ARG A 317 6.42 3.88 -15.94
CA ARG A 317 7.32 3.58 -17.07
C ARG A 317 6.71 3.99 -18.42
N LEU A 318 5.39 3.88 -18.58
CA LEU A 318 4.67 4.21 -19.82
C LEU A 318 4.38 5.72 -19.99
N LEU A 319 4.49 6.52 -18.92
CA LEU A 319 4.30 7.98 -18.97
C LEU A 319 5.27 8.69 -19.93
N GLY A 320 6.49 8.18 -20.10
CA GLY A 320 7.50 8.74 -20.99
C GLY A 320 7.35 8.35 -22.47
N SER A 321 6.50 7.36 -22.77
CA SER A 321 6.26 6.84 -24.11
C SER A 321 4.80 7.02 -24.52
N SER A 322 3.96 6.00 -24.31
CA SER A 322 2.58 5.93 -24.83
C SER A 322 1.65 6.99 -24.23
N PHE A 323 1.95 7.50 -23.03
CA PHE A 323 1.15 8.55 -22.35
C PHE A 323 1.86 9.91 -22.28
N ARG A 324 2.86 10.15 -23.14
CA ARG A 324 3.62 11.41 -23.19
C ARG A 324 2.75 12.64 -23.45
N SER A 325 1.70 12.51 -24.25
CA SER A 325 0.74 13.58 -24.59
C SER A 325 -0.44 13.71 -23.62
N MET A 326 -0.52 12.86 -22.59
CA MET A 326 -1.61 12.89 -21.60
C MET A 326 -1.58 14.19 -20.78
N GLU A 327 -2.74 14.77 -20.47
CA GLU A 327 -2.81 15.94 -19.60
C GLU A 327 -2.18 15.66 -18.24
N TYR A 328 -1.26 16.53 -17.80
CA TYR A 328 -0.53 16.36 -16.53
C TYR A 328 -1.47 16.24 -15.31
N LYS A 329 -2.64 16.92 -15.32
CA LYS A 329 -3.66 16.84 -14.25
C LYS A 329 -4.30 15.44 -14.16
N LEU A 330 -4.44 14.76 -15.30
CA LEU A 330 -4.94 13.40 -15.38
C LEU A 330 -3.83 12.43 -14.94
N ALA A 331 -2.62 12.57 -15.48
CA ALA A 331 -1.47 11.73 -15.11
C ALA A 331 -1.15 11.74 -13.61
N ILE A 332 -1.14 12.93 -12.97
CA ILE A 332 -0.92 13.07 -11.52
C ILE A 332 -2.11 12.51 -10.70
N SER A 333 -3.34 12.62 -11.22
CA SER A 333 -4.54 12.09 -10.56
C SER A 333 -4.58 10.55 -10.59
N VAL A 334 -4.11 9.93 -11.67
CA VAL A 334 -4.01 8.47 -11.86
C VAL A 334 -2.86 7.87 -11.06
N LEU A 335 -1.70 8.53 -11.06
CA LEU A 335 -0.52 8.09 -10.30
C LEU A 335 -0.76 8.15 -8.78
N ASP A 336 -1.62 9.08 -8.36
CA ASP A 336 -1.93 9.42 -6.98
C ASP A 336 -0.72 9.42 -6.03
N PRO A 337 0.27 10.30 -6.27
CA PRO A 337 1.49 10.29 -5.52
C PRO A 337 1.27 10.82 -4.10
N ARG A 338 1.94 10.22 -3.13
CA ARG A 338 2.06 10.77 -1.78
C ARG A 338 2.85 12.08 -1.86
N ILE A 339 2.15 13.20 -1.73
CA ILE A 339 2.74 14.56 -1.81
C ILE A 339 3.05 15.11 -0.42
N ASN A 340 2.21 14.78 0.57
CA ASN A 340 2.36 15.17 1.96
C ASN A 340 3.02 14.03 2.74
N PHE A 341 4.33 14.14 2.94
CA PHE A 341 5.05 13.29 3.88
C PHE A 341 5.07 13.98 5.24
N VAL A 342 4.49 13.34 6.26
CA VAL A 342 4.67 13.73 7.66
C VAL A 342 6.03 13.20 8.11
N GLU A 343 6.83 14.02 8.79
CA GLU A 343 8.20 13.67 9.23
C GLU A 343 8.26 12.52 10.28
N SER A 344 7.11 11.96 10.65
CA SER A 344 6.92 11.02 11.76
C SER A 344 6.48 9.61 11.36
N GLU A 345 6.31 9.29 10.07
CA GLU A 345 5.91 7.93 9.68
C GLU A 345 7.10 6.95 9.57
N PRO A 346 7.03 5.79 10.24
CA PRO A 346 8.05 4.75 10.15
C PRO A 346 7.88 3.97 8.84
N ALA A 347 8.29 4.56 7.71
CA ALA A 347 8.20 3.87 6.42
C ALA A 347 8.98 2.53 6.43
N ASP A 348 8.31 1.45 6.01
CA ASP A 348 8.61 0.02 6.28
C ASP A 348 9.96 -0.52 5.77
N LEU A 349 10.77 0.31 5.14
CA LEU A 349 12.13 -0.02 4.72
C LEU A 349 13.13 0.61 5.68
N SER A 350 14.02 -0.20 6.25
CA SER A 350 15.18 0.30 6.99
C SER A 350 15.93 1.35 6.16
N LEU A 351 16.45 2.39 6.82
CA LEU A 351 17.20 3.48 6.17
C LEU A 351 18.34 2.93 5.29
N ASP A 352 18.96 1.83 5.74
CA ASP A 352 20.04 1.12 5.09
C ASP A 352 19.65 0.48 3.74
N GLY A 353 18.44 -0.09 3.63
CA GLY A 353 17.91 -0.63 2.38
C GLY A 353 17.54 0.46 1.36
N ARG A 354 17.02 1.59 1.85
CA ARG A 354 16.76 2.78 1.02
C ARG A 354 18.05 3.40 0.48
N LEU A 355 19.10 3.47 1.30
CA LEU A 355 20.41 3.99 0.91
C LEU A 355 21.09 3.17 -0.20
N LYS A 356 21.18 1.85 -0.04
CA LYS A 356 21.74 0.94 -1.07
C LYS A 356 21.02 1.12 -2.41
N SER A 357 19.69 1.15 -2.36
CA SER A 357 18.82 1.40 -3.53
C SER A 357 19.04 2.76 -4.21
N ILE A 358 19.60 3.76 -3.52
CA ILE A 358 19.85 5.11 -4.06
C ILE A 358 21.28 5.20 -4.60
N ASN A 359 22.26 4.67 -3.86
CA ASN A 359 23.68 4.64 -4.25
C ASN A 359 23.93 3.75 -5.49
N GLU A 360 23.04 2.80 -5.79
CA GLU A 360 23.03 2.05 -7.06
C GLU A 360 22.70 2.92 -8.30
N TYR A 361 21.97 4.03 -8.13
CA TYR A 361 21.51 4.87 -9.24
C TYR A 361 22.14 6.27 -9.30
N ILE A 362 22.82 6.73 -8.24
CA ILE A 362 23.39 8.08 -8.14
C ILE A 362 24.87 8.02 -7.78
N SER A 363 25.74 8.50 -8.67
CA SER A 363 27.18 8.59 -8.41
C SER A 363 27.53 9.77 -7.48
N PRO A 364 28.63 9.71 -6.70
CA PRO A 364 29.18 10.89 -6.02
C PRO A 364 29.47 12.08 -6.95
N HIS A 365 29.71 11.83 -8.24
CA HIS A 365 29.86 12.87 -9.26
C HIS A 365 28.52 13.55 -9.60
N ASP A 366 27.43 12.78 -9.62
CA ASP A 366 26.08 13.29 -9.88
C ASP A 366 25.57 14.14 -8.71
N MET A 367 25.96 13.79 -7.49
CA MET A 367 25.71 14.64 -6.31
C MET A 367 26.37 16.02 -6.46
N LYS A 368 27.62 16.08 -6.93
CA LYS A 368 28.32 17.34 -7.20
C LYS A 368 27.67 18.15 -8.34
N ARG A 369 27.19 17.48 -9.40
CA ARG A 369 26.45 18.12 -10.50
C ARG A 369 25.13 18.72 -10.01
N LEU A 370 24.39 17.96 -9.18
CA LEU A 370 23.15 18.41 -8.55
C LEU A 370 23.41 19.60 -7.61
N GLN A 371 24.46 19.54 -6.79
CA GLN A 371 24.88 20.65 -5.92
C GLN A 371 25.14 21.93 -6.74
N ALA A 372 25.99 21.84 -7.78
CA ALA A 372 26.33 22.97 -8.63
C ALA A 372 25.10 23.61 -9.30
N TYR A 373 24.11 22.79 -9.68
CA TYR A 373 22.83 23.29 -10.18
C TYR A 373 22.01 23.99 -9.09
N THR A 374 21.95 23.43 -7.87
CA THR A 374 21.25 24.07 -6.75
C THR A 374 21.89 25.38 -6.31
N ASP A 375 23.20 25.51 -6.46
CA ASP A 375 23.94 26.75 -6.18
C ASP A 375 23.85 27.78 -7.34
N ASN A 376 23.03 27.49 -8.37
CA ASN A 376 22.84 28.28 -9.59
C ASN A 376 24.14 28.49 -10.41
N LEU A 377 25.13 27.60 -10.28
CA LEU A 377 26.42 27.68 -11.00
C LEU A 377 26.36 27.09 -12.41
N THR A 378 25.32 26.31 -12.74
CA THR A 378 25.21 25.54 -13.97
C THR A 378 23.80 25.56 -14.55
N ASP A 379 23.69 25.38 -15.88
CA ASP A 379 22.41 25.35 -16.58
C ASP A 379 21.60 24.06 -16.33
N PHE A 380 20.28 24.18 -16.50
CA PHE A 380 19.30 23.08 -16.43
C PHE A 380 19.71 21.82 -17.22
N HIS A 381 20.33 21.99 -18.38
CA HIS A 381 20.74 20.88 -19.25
C HIS A 381 21.79 19.97 -18.60
N LEU A 382 22.60 20.44 -17.64
CA LEU A 382 23.65 19.64 -17.01
C LEU A 382 23.10 18.54 -16.09
N ILE A 383 21.84 18.64 -15.64
CA ILE A 383 21.22 17.63 -14.76
C ILE A 383 20.04 16.89 -15.41
N LEU A 384 19.76 17.13 -16.69
CA LEU A 384 18.57 16.62 -17.38
C LEU A 384 18.52 15.09 -17.42
N ASP A 385 19.68 14.44 -17.55
CA ASP A 385 19.89 12.99 -17.43
C ASP A 385 19.54 12.43 -16.05
N LEU A 386 19.74 13.21 -14.98
CA LEU A 386 19.44 12.80 -13.61
C LEU A 386 17.97 12.96 -13.24
N VAL A 387 17.22 13.83 -13.94
CA VAL A 387 15.83 14.15 -13.59
C VAL A 387 14.92 12.91 -13.65
N PRO A 388 14.91 12.07 -14.70
CA PRO A 388 14.04 10.89 -14.74
C PRO A 388 14.31 9.91 -13.60
N VAL A 389 15.58 9.70 -13.25
CA VAL A 389 16.00 8.82 -12.14
C VAL A 389 15.48 9.34 -10.81
N LEU A 390 15.77 10.60 -10.47
CA LEU A 390 15.30 11.26 -9.25
C LEU A 390 13.76 11.28 -9.17
N THR A 391 13.11 11.50 -10.31
CA THR A 391 11.65 11.53 -10.42
C THR A 391 11.02 10.16 -10.21
N HIS A 392 11.59 9.10 -10.78
CA HIS A 392 11.16 7.73 -10.52
C HIS A 392 11.35 7.33 -9.05
N LEU A 393 12.45 7.72 -8.41
CA LEU A 393 12.69 7.45 -6.99
C LEU A 393 11.71 8.22 -6.08
N TYR A 394 11.40 9.48 -6.41
CA TYR A 394 10.37 10.26 -5.72
C TYR A 394 8.98 9.61 -5.82
N PHE A 395 8.54 9.28 -7.03
CA PHE A 395 7.24 8.62 -7.24
C PHE A 395 7.22 7.14 -6.84
N GLN A 396 8.34 6.57 -6.38
CA GLN A 396 8.44 5.29 -5.67
C GLN A 396 8.39 5.45 -4.14
N GLU A 397 8.17 6.67 -3.63
CA GLU A 397 8.14 6.99 -2.18
C GLU A 397 9.47 6.72 -1.45
N LYS A 398 10.56 6.47 -2.21
CA LYS A 398 11.93 6.32 -1.68
C LYS A 398 12.54 7.66 -1.26
N ILE A 399 12.05 8.77 -1.82
CA ILE A 399 12.44 10.15 -1.48
C ILE A 399 11.21 10.87 -0.87
N PRO A 400 10.93 10.66 0.43
CA PRO A 400 9.82 11.28 1.15
C PRO A 400 10.07 12.77 1.41
N VAL A 401 9.92 13.58 0.37
CA VAL A 401 10.15 15.03 0.41
C VAL A 401 8.82 15.76 0.16
N PRO A 402 8.33 16.61 1.07
CA PRO A 402 7.06 17.31 0.86
C PRO A 402 7.18 18.31 -0.31
N LEU A 403 6.37 18.12 -1.35
CA LEU A 403 6.26 19.00 -2.51
C LEU A 403 4.92 19.74 -2.52
N SER A 404 4.80 20.84 -3.26
CA SER A 404 3.47 21.36 -3.62
C SER A 404 2.92 20.62 -4.85
N TYR A 405 1.61 20.61 -5.05
CA TYR A 405 0.98 20.01 -6.23
C TYR A 405 1.54 20.57 -7.55
N ALA A 406 1.84 21.87 -7.60
CA ALA A 406 2.50 22.51 -8.75
C ALA A 406 3.95 22.01 -8.94
N GLN A 407 4.72 21.85 -7.86
CA GLN A 407 6.08 21.29 -7.90
C GLN A 407 6.08 19.84 -8.39
N ALA A 408 5.16 19.01 -7.87
CA ALA A 408 5.00 17.61 -8.30
C ALA A 408 4.53 17.49 -9.76
N SER A 409 3.65 18.40 -10.21
CA SER A 409 3.20 18.47 -11.61
C SER A 409 4.35 18.82 -12.56
N VAL A 410 5.15 19.86 -12.25
CA VAL A 410 6.33 20.23 -13.05
C VAL A 410 7.34 19.08 -13.10
N LEU A 411 7.58 18.41 -11.96
CA LEU A 411 8.47 17.25 -11.89
C LEU A 411 7.96 16.07 -12.75
N LEU A 412 6.66 15.79 -12.73
CA LEU A 412 6.03 14.75 -13.56
C LEU A 412 6.21 15.04 -15.06
N CYS A 413 5.95 16.28 -15.49
CA CYS A 413 6.09 16.66 -16.90
C CYS A 413 7.53 16.55 -17.40
N ILE A 414 8.50 17.03 -16.63
CA ILE A 414 9.92 17.02 -17.02
C ILE A 414 10.51 15.60 -16.92
N GLY A 415 10.29 14.91 -15.79
CA GLY A 415 10.98 13.67 -15.45
C GLY A 415 10.26 12.36 -15.79
N LEU A 416 8.92 12.33 -15.84
CA LEU A 416 8.19 11.13 -16.30
C LEU A 416 7.73 11.24 -17.74
N GLN A 417 7.11 12.37 -18.13
CA GLN A 417 6.61 12.55 -19.51
C GLN A 417 7.69 13.00 -20.50
N ASN A 418 8.90 13.33 -20.02
CA ASN A 418 10.01 13.81 -20.85
C ASN A 418 9.59 14.97 -21.78
N GLN A 419 8.86 15.94 -21.23
CA GLN A 419 8.33 17.08 -21.97
C GLN A 419 9.24 18.32 -21.91
N ASN A 420 9.27 19.06 -23.01
CA ASN A 420 10.03 20.31 -23.10
C ASN A 420 9.36 21.44 -22.33
N VAL A 421 10.14 22.39 -21.80
CA VAL A 421 9.63 23.51 -20.99
C VAL A 421 8.55 24.33 -21.74
N SER A 422 8.68 24.53 -23.05
CA SER A 422 7.67 25.21 -23.88
C SER A 422 6.34 24.46 -23.99
N TYR A 423 6.33 23.13 -23.88
CA TYR A 423 5.09 22.36 -23.82
C TYR A 423 4.40 22.54 -22.45
N ILE A 424 5.20 22.57 -21.38
CA ILE A 424 4.72 22.80 -20.00
C ILE A 424 4.15 24.21 -19.86
N GLU A 425 4.76 25.21 -20.47
CA GLU A 425 4.28 26.60 -20.55
C GLU A 425 2.87 26.67 -21.17
N GLY A 426 2.64 26.00 -22.30
CA GLY A 426 1.31 25.91 -22.94
C GLY A 426 0.26 25.16 -22.10
N GLN A 427 0.66 24.08 -21.43
CA GLN A 427 -0.25 23.25 -20.61
C GLN A 427 -0.62 23.87 -19.27
N MET A 428 0.36 24.42 -18.55
CA MET A 428 0.18 24.99 -17.21
C MET A 428 -0.24 26.47 -17.24
N LYS A 429 -0.08 27.16 -18.38
CA LYS A 429 -0.25 28.62 -18.51
C LYS A 429 0.62 29.42 -17.52
N LEU A 430 1.83 28.92 -17.27
CA LEU A 430 2.83 29.53 -16.41
C LEU A 430 4.02 29.98 -17.26
N GLU A 431 4.58 31.15 -16.95
CA GLU A 431 5.75 31.68 -17.63
C GLU A 431 6.98 30.79 -17.41
N ARG A 432 7.80 30.60 -18.45
CA ARG A 432 9.05 29.81 -18.43
C ARG A 432 9.92 30.03 -17.19
N GLN A 433 10.09 31.27 -16.73
CA GLN A 433 10.91 31.59 -15.54
C GLN A 433 10.32 30.98 -14.26
N GLN A 434 9.00 30.99 -14.12
CA GLN A 434 8.30 30.44 -12.96
C GLN A 434 8.45 28.92 -12.91
N ILE A 435 8.32 28.23 -14.05
CA ILE A 435 8.52 26.77 -14.17
C ILE A 435 9.94 26.38 -13.73
N LEU A 436 10.97 27.09 -14.24
CA LEU A 436 12.36 26.85 -13.84
C LEU A 436 12.58 27.15 -12.35
N SER A 437 11.97 28.20 -11.79
CA SER A 437 12.07 28.52 -10.36
C SER A 437 11.44 27.43 -9.46
N LEU A 438 10.34 26.83 -9.89
CA LEU A 438 9.70 25.71 -9.19
C LEU A 438 10.57 24.46 -9.24
N PHE A 439 11.15 24.18 -10.41
CA PHE A 439 12.05 23.05 -10.62
C PHE A 439 13.34 23.16 -9.80
N ILE A 440 14.00 24.33 -9.78
CA ILE A 440 15.16 24.59 -8.89
C ILE A 440 14.79 24.37 -7.42
N LYS A 441 13.60 24.81 -6.98
CA LYS A 441 13.10 24.56 -5.62
C LYS A 441 12.91 23.07 -5.30
N VAL A 442 12.49 22.26 -6.28
CA VAL A 442 12.41 20.79 -6.12
C VAL A 442 13.81 20.19 -5.98
N MET A 443 14.73 20.53 -6.90
CA MET A 443 16.10 20.00 -6.87
C MET A 443 16.86 20.40 -5.60
N LYS A 444 16.63 21.60 -5.05
CA LYS A 444 17.13 22.00 -3.73
C LYS A 444 16.65 21.10 -2.59
N LYS A 445 15.38 20.70 -2.61
CA LYS A 445 14.83 19.78 -1.60
C LYS A 445 15.41 18.37 -1.76
N PHE A 446 15.54 17.87 -2.99
CA PHE A 446 16.15 16.55 -3.27
C PHE A 446 17.62 16.52 -2.84
N HIS A 447 18.42 17.53 -3.21
CA HIS A 447 19.81 17.66 -2.76
C HIS A 447 19.91 17.69 -1.23
N LYS A 448 19.10 18.53 -0.55
CA LYS A 448 19.09 18.60 0.93
C LYS A 448 18.75 17.24 1.57
N TYR A 449 17.80 16.51 1.03
CA TYR A 449 17.42 15.19 1.53
C TYR A 449 18.56 14.17 1.32
N LEU A 450 19.05 14.02 0.10
CA LEU A 450 20.10 13.06 -0.25
C LEU A 450 21.41 13.34 0.51
N TYR A 451 21.83 14.62 0.57
CA TYR A 451 22.96 15.05 1.38
C TYR A 451 22.75 14.74 2.86
N GLY A 452 21.56 15.01 3.40
CA GLY A 452 21.21 14.72 4.78
C GLY A 452 21.23 13.23 5.15
N ILE A 453 20.99 12.32 4.20
CA ILE A 453 21.20 10.88 4.44
C ILE A 453 22.68 10.53 4.33
N ALA A 454 23.39 11.00 3.31
CA ALA A 454 24.82 10.73 3.12
C ALA A 454 25.67 11.24 4.31
N SER A 455 25.34 12.40 4.90
CA SER A 455 25.96 12.89 6.13
C SER A 455 25.72 11.95 7.31
N LYS A 456 24.50 11.40 7.46
CA LYS A 456 24.18 10.43 8.54
C LYS A 456 24.92 9.09 8.36
N GLU A 457 25.17 8.67 7.13
CA GLU A 457 26.00 7.50 6.82
C GLU A 457 27.49 7.75 7.18
N ILE A 458 27.99 8.95 6.92
CA ILE A 458 29.34 9.37 7.36
C ILE A 458 29.40 9.44 8.90
N GLU A 459 28.40 10.01 9.58
CA GLU A 459 28.30 10.06 11.05
C GLU A 459 28.14 8.68 11.72
N SER A 460 27.57 7.69 11.02
CA SER A 460 27.46 6.32 11.52
C SER A 460 28.73 5.48 11.30
N THR A 461 29.52 5.81 10.28
CA THR A 461 30.79 5.15 9.95
C THR A 461 32.01 5.81 10.62
N LEU A 462 31.90 7.05 11.09
CA LEU A 462 32.93 7.70 11.90
C LEU A 462 33.12 6.97 13.25
N PRO A 463 34.37 6.78 13.74
CA PRO A 463 34.61 6.15 15.02
C PRO A 463 34.02 6.97 16.17
N ARG A 464 32.94 6.48 16.77
CA ARG A 464 32.42 7.03 18.02
C ARG A 464 33.41 6.70 19.13
N LEU A 465 33.98 7.72 19.76
CA LEU A 465 34.64 7.56 21.05
C LEU A 465 33.60 6.96 22.01
N LYS A 466 33.97 5.91 22.76
CA LYS A 466 33.11 5.42 23.84
C LYS A 466 32.89 6.58 24.80
N GLU A 467 31.64 7.02 24.95
CA GLU A 467 31.27 7.79 26.12
C GLU A 467 31.59 6.93 27.35
N VAL A 468 32.44 7.45 28.22
CA VAL A 468 32.70 6.83 29.52
C VAL A 468 31.45 7.10 30.34
N VAL A 469 30.52 6.14 30.30
CA VAL A 469 29.37 6.11 31.21
C VAL A 469 29.95 5.98 32.61
N MET A 470 29.95 7.09 33.34
CA MET A 470 30.31 7.13 34.75
C MET A 470 29.14 6.52 35.54
N GLU A 471 29.05 5.18 35.51
CA GLU A 471 28.12 4.46 36.37
C GLU A 471 28.49 4.76 37.83
N PRO A 472 27.55 5.23 38.68
CA PRO A 472 27.83 5.42 40.09
C PRO A 472 28.16 4.07 40.71
N HIS A 473 29.28 3.98 41.43
CA HIS A 473 29.67 2.76 42.13
C HIS A 473 28.51 2.28 43.03
N SER A 474 28.22 0.98 42.95
CA SER A 474 27.15 0.33 43.73
C SER A 474 27.42 0.23 45.22
N ILE A 475 28.61 0.64 45.66
CA ILE A 475 29.11 0.61 47.04
C ILE A 475 29.48 2.04 47.41
N SER A 476 29.10 2.47 48.61
CA SER A 476 29.47 3.79 49.11
C SER A 476 30.98 3.92 49.34
N LEU A 477 31.52 5.14 49.20
CA LEU A 477 32.95 5.39 49.41
C LEU A 477 33.37 5.09 50.86
N GLU A 478 32.47 5.28 51.83
CA GLU A 478 32.63 4.80 53.21
C GLU A 478 32.73 3.28 53.32
N GLU A 479 31.85 2.50 52.69
CA GLU A 479 31.88 1.02 52.77
C GLU A 479 33.15 0.42 52.15
N ASP A 480 33.62 0.96 51.03
CA ASP A 480 34.86 0.48 50.39
C ASP A 480 36.08 0.75 51.29
N LEU A 481 36.14 1.93 51.91
CA LEU A 481 37.15 2.28 52.91
C LEU A 481 37.06 1.41 54.18
N GLU A 482 35.86 1.10 54.67
CA GLU A 482 35.68 0.18 55.80
C GLU A 482 36.10 -1.26 55.47
N ASN A 483 35.78 -1.75 54.28
CA ASN A 483 36.16 -3.09 53.84
C ASN A 483 37.68 -3.22 53.66
N ALA A 484 38.33 -2.22 53.06
CA ALA A 484 39.78 -2.13 53.00
C ALA A 484 40.41 -2.06 54.41
N ALA A 485 39.83 -1.27 55.32
CA ALA A 485 40.30 -1.18 56.70
C ALA A 485 40.12 -2.48 57.51
N LYS A 486 39.08 -3.27 57.23
CA LYS A 486 38.89 -4.62 57.79
C LYS A 486 39.96 -5.58 57.26
N GLN A 487 40.16 -5.65 55.94
CA GLN A 487 41.21 -6.49 55.34
C GLN A 487 42.58 -6.19 55.95
N VAL A 488 42.99 -4.92 56.07
CA VAL A 488 44.30 -4.58 56.66
C VAL A 488 44.40 -4.98 58.14
N LYS A 489 43.32 -4.88 58.92
CA LYS A 489 43.30 -5.32 60.33
C LYS A 489 43.40 -6.84 60.46
N ASP A 490 42.72 -7.58 59.59
CA ASP A 490 42.75 -9.05 59.62
C ASP A 490 44.11 -9.57 59.13
N ASP A 491 44.72 -8.93 58.13
CA ASP A 491 46.09 -9.19 57.67
C ASP A 491 47.14 -8.90 58.78
N MET A 492 46.94 -7.84 59.56
CA MET A 492 47.77 -7.53 60.72
C MET A 492 47.58 -8.52 61.88
N LYS A 493 46.36 -9.02 62.11
CA LYS A 493 46.11 -10.09 63.09
C LYS A 493 46.76 -11.40 62.68
N ALA A 494 46.58 -11.83 61.44
CA ALA A 494 47.18 -13.06 60.92
C ALA A 494 48.71 -13.05 61.10
N LYS A 495 49.37 -11.93 60.75
CA LYS A 495 50.82 -11.73 60.96
C LYS A 495 51.22 -11.69 62.44
N ALA A 496 50.35 -11.21 63.33
CA ALA A 496 50.62 -11.20 64.77
C ALA A 496 50.45 -12.60 65.41
N GLU A 497 49.51 -13.40 64.93
CA GLU A 497 49.33 -14.80 65.34
C GLU A 497 50.46 -15.70 64.79
N GLU A 498 50.90 -15.47 63.54
CA GLU A 498 52.05 -16.15 62.92
C GLU A 498 53.38 -15.84 63.64
N LEU A 499 53.50 -14.67 64.30
CA LEU A 499 54.63 -14.32 65.16
C LEU A 499 54.58 -14.94 66.57
N LEU A 500 53.45 -15.55 66.96
CA LEU A 500 53.22 -16.16 68.28
C LEU A 500 53.29 -17.71 68.24
N ASP A 501 53.98 -18.26 67.25
CA ASP A 501 54.15 -19.70 67.09
C ASP A 501 54.90 -20.34 68.30
N PRO A 502 54.27 -21.26 69.07
CA PRO A 502 54.86 -21.81 70.29
C PRO A 502 56.16 -22.61 70.08
N GLU A 503 56.51 -23.01 68.85
CA GLU A 503 57.83 -23.60 68.58
C GLU A 503 58.97 -22.56 68.59
N LEU A 504 58.71 -21.32 68.12
CA LEU A 504 59.69 -20.23 68.13
C LEU A 504 59.96 -19.64 69.53
N LEU A 505 59.10 -19.95 70.51
CA LEU A 505 59.33 -19.58 71.92
C LEU A 505 60.18 -20.61 72.68
N ARG A 506 60.21 -21.87 72.25
CA ARG A 506 61.00 -22.94 72.91
C ARG A 506 62.51 -22.76 72.79
N GLN A 507 63.00 -22.13 71.72
CA GLN A 507 64.42 -21.78 71.54
C GLN A 507 64.95 -20.74 72.55
N TYR A 508 64.06 -20.04 73.28
CA TYR A 508 64.43 -19.11 74.36
C TYR A 508 64.18 -19.69 75.77
N ALA A 509 63.81 -20.96 75.90
CA ALA A 509 63.65 -21.62 77.19
C ALA A 509 65.02 -21.84 77.87
N ILE A 510 65.21 -21.18 79.02
CA ILE A 510 66.45 -21.27 79.80
C ILE A 510 66.37 -22.50 80.73
N GLU A 511 66.98 -23.61 80.30
CA GLU A 511 67.26 -24.75 81.20
C GLU A 511 68.48 -24.43 82.08
N GLY A 512 68.24 -24.25 83.38
CA GLY A 512 69.27 -23.99 84.38
C GLY A 512 68.82 -24.42 85.78
N ASP A 513 69.76 -24.90 86.59
CA ASP A 513 69.49 -25.52 87.89
C ASP A 513 69.30 -24.47 89.01
N PHE A 514 68.22 -23.70 88.91
CA PHE A 514 67.93 -22.55 89.78
C PHE A 514 67.70 -22.92 91.26
N ASP A 515 67.26 -24.15 91.56
CA ASP A 515 67.02 -24.62 92.94
C ASP A 515 68.30 -24.67 93.78
N ASN A 516 69.43 -25.01 93.18
CA ASN A 516 70.74 -25.01 93.86
C ASN A 516 71.31 -23.59 94.04
N ALA A 517 70.94 -22.63 93.17
CA ALA A 517 71.40 -21.24 93.29
C ALA A 517 70.66 -20.46 94.39
N LEU A 518 69.39 -20.80 94.67
CA LEU A 518 68.57 -20.13 95.69
C LEU A 518 68.83 -20.65 97.12
N ARG A 519 69.28 -21.90 97.30
CA ARG A 519 69.45 -22.52 98.64
C ARG A 519 70.75 -22.19 99.36
N ASN A 520 71.83 -21.84 98.64
CA ASN A 520 73.13 -21.49 99.25
C ASN A 520 73.27 -20.00 99.62
N GLY A 521 72.23 -19.19 99.41
CA GLY A 521 72.19 -17.76 99.76
C GLY A 521 71.79 -17.49 101.21
N GLY A 522 72.59 -17.95 102.17
CA GLY A 522 72.32 -17.78 103.61
C GLY A 522 72.35 -16.33 104.10
N GLY A 523 71.22 -15.62 104.03
CA GLY A 523 70.90 -14.52 104.96
C GLY A 523 71.56 -13.16 104.73
N LYS A 524 71.73 -12.70 103.47
CA LYS A 524 71.75 -11.27 103.05
C LYS A 524 71.96 -11.15 101.53
N LEU A 525 70.98 -10.61 100.79
CA LEU A 525 71.18 -10.28 99.37
C LEU A 525 71.94 -8.95 99.22
N PRO A 526 72.96 -8.86 98.33
CA PRO A 526 73.57 -7.59 97.97
C PRO A 526 72.65 -6.76 97.05
N SER A 527 72.69 -5.44 97.19
CA SER A 527 71.76 -4.47 96.57
C SER A 527 71.90 -4.27 95.05
N SER A 528 72.60 -5.15 94.34
CA SER A 528 72.70 -5.17 92.87
C SER A 528 71.94 -6.31 92.21
N GLY A 529 71.30 -7.21 92.97
CA GLY A 529 70.26 -8.13 92.49
C GLY A 529 70.67 -9.24 91.50
N LEU A 530 71.90 -9.25 90.98
CA LEU A 530 72.36 -10.26 90.02
C LEU A 530 72.86 -11.54 90.71
N ILE A 531 72.20 -12.66 90.40
CA ILE A 531 72.69 -14.02 90.65
C ILE A 531 73.06 -14.63 89.30
N SER A 532 74.32 -15.02 89.12
CA SER A 532 74.81 -15.63 87.87
C SER A 532 74.80 -17.16 87.99
N VAL A 533 73.99 -17.82 87.15
CA VAL A 533 73.91 -19.28 87.05
C VAL A 533 74.64 -19.73 85.78
N LYS A 534 75.54 -20.71 85.87
CA LYS A 534 76.27 -21.23 84.70
C LYS A 534 75.33 -22.08 83.82
N SER A 535 75.05 -21.59 82.61
CA SER A 535 74.36 -22.36 81.56
C SER A 535 75.25 -23.50 81.03
N SER A 536 74.67 -24.68 80.84
CA SER A 536 75.36 -25.92 80.43
C SER A 536 75.04 -26.34 78.99
N LYS A 537 75.18 -25.44 78.02
CA LYS A 537 75.15 -25.78 76.57
C LYS A 537 76.33 -25.16 75.83
N ALA A 538 77.03 -25.98 75.03
CA ALA A 538 78.17 -25.57 74.22
C ALA A 538 77.70 -24.94 72.90
N LYS A 539 78.41 -23.90 72.43
CA LYS A 539 78.13 -23.26 71.13
C LYS A 539 78.51 -24.19 69.98
N THR A 540 77.57 -24.46 69.09
CA THR A 540 77.81 -25.14 67.81
C THR A 540 78.15 -24.14 66.71
N GLU A 541 79.23 -24.38 65.97
CA GLU A 541 79.58 -23.64 64.75
C GLU A 541 79.27 -24.44 63.47
N LYS A 542 78.88 -23.69 62.42
CA LYS A 542 79.24 -23.85 60.99
C LYS A 542 78.58 -24.91 60.06
N HIS A 543 78.22 -24.38 58.88
CA HIS A 543 78.19 -24.96 57.50
C HIS A 543 77.25 -26.16 57.23
N GLY A 544 76.49 -26.27 56.12
CA GLY A 544 76.50 -25.58 54.83
C GLY A 544 76.23 -26.58 53.67
N LYS A 545 75.40 -26.17 52.68
CA LYS A 545 75.14 -26.74 51.33
C LYS A 545 74.21 -27.97 51.12
N GLY A 546 73.26 -27.77 50.20
CA GLY A 546 72.74 -28.76 49.21
C GLY A 546 71.46 -29.52 49.60
N GLY A 547 70.48 -29.73 48.72
CA GLY A 547 70.29 -29.27 47.33
C GLY A 547 69.10 -29.96 46.60
N SER A 548 68.88 -29.60 45.32
CA SER A 548 67.86 -30.11 44.37
C SER A 548 66.40 -29.62 44.56
N SER A 549 65.54 -29.52 43.53
CA SER A 549 65.72 -29.24 42.07
C SER A 549 64.36 -28.95 41.38
N LYS A 550 64.38 -28.55 40.08
CA LYS A 550 63.21 -28.41 39.15
C LYS A 550 62.33 -27.16 39.42
N ASN A 551 61.74 -26.46 38.43
CA ASN A 551 61.80 -26.58 36.95
C ASN A 551 61.39 -25.25 36.22
N GLU A 552 61.57 -24.98 34.91
CA GLU A 552 62.20 -25.78 33.82
C GLU A 552 62.86 -25.02 32.62
N LYS A 553 62.11 -24.25 31.81
CA LYS A 553 62.42 -23.86 30.39
C LYS A 553 61.98 -22.41 30.09
N LYS A 554 62.47 -21.61 29.13
CA LYS A 554 63.68 -21.43 28.24
C LYS A 554 63.18 -20.44 27.14
N ARG A 555 63.73 -19.24 26.87
CA ARG A 555 64.98 -18.89 26.11
C ARG A 555 65.09 -19.56 24.72
N LYS A 556 65.54 -18.92 23.63
CA LYS A 556 66.53 -17.82 23.50
C LYS A 556 66.54 -17.18 22.07
N ASP A 557 67.08 -15.97 21.91
CA ASP A 557 67.49 -15.34 20.64
C ASP A 557 68.82 -15.90 20.06
N GLU A 558 69.06 -15.80 18.74
CA GLU A 558 69.92 -14.78 18.08
C GLU A 558 70.05 -14.95 16.53
N ARG A 559 70.75 -14.02 15.87
CA ARG A 559 70.65 -13.64 14.43
C ARG A 559 71.60 -14.39 13.46
N GLY A 560 71.28 -14.35 12.16
CA GLY A 560 72.17 -14.70 11.02
C GLY A 560 71.74 -13.98 9.71
N ASP A 561 72.67 -13.72 8.79
CA ASP A 561 72.58 -12.62 7.79
C ASP A 561 72.16 -13.03 6.34
N LYS A 562 71.66 -12.03 5.56
CA LYS A 562 71.52 -11.87 4.08
C LYS A 562 71.52 -13.10 3.13
N SER A 563 70.68 -13.15 2.08
CA SER A 563 70.80 -12.22 0.92
C SER A 563 69.74 -12.38 -0.20
N ASN A 564 69.55 -11.29 -0.96
CA ASN A 564 69.16 -11.19 -2.39
C ASN A 564 68.04 -12.09 -3.00
N LYS A 565 66.96 -11.43 -3.46
CA LYS A 565 66.87 -10.98 -4.87
C LYS A 565 65.80 -9.92 -5.11
N LYS A 566 66.08 -8.98 -6.03
CA LYS A 566 65.19 -7.94 -6.54
C LYS A 566 65.25 -7.97 -8.07
N ARG A 567 64.10 -7.98 -8.75
CA ARG A 567 63.83 -7.43 -10.11
C ARG A 567 62.32 -7.64 -10.37
N LYS A 568 61.52 -6.57 -10.42
CA LYS A 568 61.30 -5.65 -11.56
C LYS A 568 60.71 -6.36 -12.80
N SER A 569 59.41 -6.14 -13.01
CA SER A 569 58.93 -5.18 -14.02
C SER A 569 57.85 -4.33 -13.38
#